data_AF-A0A225NG60-F1
#
_entry.id   AF-A0A225NG60-F1
#
_cell.length_a   1.000
_cell.length_b   1.000
_cell.length_c   1.000
_cell.angle_alpha   90.00
_cell.angle_beta   90.00
_cell.angle_gamma   90.00
#
_symmetry.space_group_name_H-M   'P 1'
#
loop_
_entity.id
_entity.type
_entity.pdbx_description
1 polymer ?
#
loop_
_entity_poly.entity_id
_entity_poly.type
_entity_poly.pdbx_seq_one_letter_code
_entity_poly.pdbx_strand_id
1 'polypeptide(L)'
;MRIYGIKTCDTCRKAIRAFPYAQFIDIRASGLPDALRARALEEFGEALINRRSTTWRELDAAERERAPQDLLSDHPVLMKRPLIEDDEDGLHLGWTKEVQAALGV
;
A
#
# COMPACT_ATOMS: atom_id res chain seq x y z
N MET A 1 1.25 -12.71 8.34
CA MET A 1 1.53 -11.85 7.18
C MET A 1 0.25 -11.47 6.44
N ARG A 2 0.08 -10.18 6.16
CA ARG A 2 -1.04 -9.59 5.40
C ARG A 2 -0.51 -8.76 4.25
N ILE A 3 -1.16 -8.85 3.08
CA ILE A 3 -0.78 -8.08 1.89
C ILE A 3 -1.97 -7.22 1.48
N TYR A 4 -1.80 -5.90 1.59
CA TYR A 4 -2.79 -4.91 1.22
C TYR A 4 -2.53 -4.41 -0.20
N GLY A 5 -3.56 -4.44 -1.03
CA GLY A 5 -3.43 -4.01 -2.41
C GLY A 5 -4.72 -4.07 -3.19
N ILE A 6 -4.59 -4.25 -4.50
CA ILE A 6 -5.72 -4.41 -5.43
C ILE A 6 -5.45 -5.63 -6.31
N LYS A 7 -6.50 -6.37 -6.68
CA LYS A 7 -6.35 -7.59 -7.50
C LYS A 7 -5.67 -7.36 -8.85
N THR A 8 -5.81 -6.16 -9.43
CA THR A 8 -5.23 -5.82 -10.74
C THR A 8 -3.79 -5.29 -10.66
N CYS A 9 -3.12 -5.37 -9.51
CA CYS A 9 -1.75 -4.88 -9.35
C CYS A 9 -0.72 -6.00 -9.53
N ASP A 10 0.16 -5.86 -10.51
CA ASP A 10 1.15 -6.89 -10.86
C ASP A 10 2.14 -7.18 -9.74
N THR A 11 2.57 -6.15 -9.01
CA THR A 11 3.47 -6.32 -7.86
C THR A 11 2.76 -7.02 -6.70
N CYS A 12 1.48 -6.74 -6.45
CA CYS A 12 0.68 -7.51 -5.49
C CYS A 12 0.59 -8.98 -5.92
N ARG A 13 0.32 -9.27 -7.20
CA ARG A 13 0.27 -10.66 -7.70
C ARG A 13 1.59 -11.40 -7.51
N LYS A 14 2.73 -10.72 -7.68
CA LYS A 14 4.06 -11.28 -7.41
C LYS A 14 4.27 -11.56 -5.92
N ALA A 15 3.91 -10.62 -5.05
CA ALA A 15 4.01 -10.79 -3.60
C ALA A 15 3.15 -11.96 -3.09
N ILE A 16 1.89 -12.05 -3.54
CA ILE A 16 0.98 -13.16 -3.17
C ILE A 16 1.53 -14.52 -3.62
N ARG A 17 2.18 -14.59 -4.79
CA ARG A 17 2.83 -15.83 -5.25
C ARG A 17 4.03 -16.23 -4.40
N ALA A 18 4.79 -15.25 -3.90
CA ALA A 18 5.91 -15.51 -2.98
C ALA A 18 5.41 -15.97 -1.60
N PHE A 19 4.25 -15.47 -1.17
CA PHE A 19 3.65 -15.79 0.13
C PHE A 19 2.23 -16.36 -0.02
N PRO A 20 2.09 -17.63 -0.45
CA PRO A 20 0.78 -18.23 -0.68
C PRO A 20 -0.07 -18.39 0.59
N TYR A 21 0.56 -18.32 1.76
CA TYR A 21 -0.09 -18.35 3.07
C TYR A 21 -0.56 -16.97 3.56
N ALA A 22 -0.13 -15.87 2.92
CA ALA A 22 -0.47 -14.52 3.36
C ALA A 22 -1.94 -14.18 3.04
N GLN A 23 -2.59 -13.48 3.96
CA GLN A 23 -3.94 -12.96 3.73
C GLN A 23 -3.88 -11.75 2.79
N PHE A 24 -4.51 -11.84 1.62
CA PHE A 24 -4.64 -10.70 0.71
C PHE A 24 -5.90 -9.88 1.00
N ILE A 25 -5.72 -8.57 1.16
CA ILE A 25 -6.79 -7.61 1.48
C ILE A 25 -6.91 -6.62 0.32
N ASP A 26 -8.06 -6.63 -0.36
CA ASP A 26 -8.35 -5.68 -1.44
C ASP A 26 -8.91 -4.37 -0.87
N ILE A 27 -8.09 -3.33 -0.94
CA ILE A 27 -8.40 -2.01 -0.37
C ILE A 27 -9.42 -1.23 -1.21
N ARG A 28 -9.76 -1.67 -2.44
CA ARG A 28 -10.87 -1.06 -3.18
C ARG A 28 -12.22 -1.36 -2.54
N ALA A 29 -12.36 -2.57 -1.99
CA ALA A 29 -13.61 -3.03 -1.40
C ALA A 29 -13.74 -2.66 0.07
N SER A 30 -12.62 -2.61 0.80
CA SER A 30 -12.60 -2.49 2.26
C SER A 30 -11.94 -1.21 2.78
N GLY A 31 -11.35 -0.39 1.91
CA GLY A 31 -10.52 0.74 2.31
C GLY A 31 -9.21 0.31 2.98
N LEU A 32 -8.49 1.28 3.55
CA LEU A 32 -7.39 1.00 4.49
C LEU A 32 -7.94 1.10 5.92
N PRO A 33 -7.77 0.07 6.77
CA PRO A 33 -8.08 0.18 8.20
C PRO A 33 -7.36 1.38 8.84
N ASP A 34 -8.04 2.14 9.69
CA ASP A 34 -7.53 3.40 10.25
C ASP A 34 -6.22 3.21 11.04
N ALA A 35 -6.15 2.17 11.88
CA ALA A 35 -4.95 1.86 12.65
C ALA A 35 -3.75 1.53 11.75
N LEU A 36 -3.97 0.78 10.68
CA LEU A 36 -2.93 0.47 9.70
C LEU A 36 -2.51 1.72 8.93
N ARG A 37 -3.47 2.55 8.52
CA ARG A 37 -3.19 3.80 7.81
C ARG A 37 -2.33 4.73 8.65
N ALA A 38 -2.64 4.88 9.93
CA ALA A 38 -1.85 5.70 10.86
C ALA A 38 -0.41 5.18 10.98
N ARG A 39 -0.22 3.88 11.22
CA ARG A 39 1.12 3.26 11.31
C ARG A 39 1.91 3.39 10.01
N ALA A 40 1.28 3.12 8.87
CA ALA A 40 1.94 3.23 7.57
C ALA A 40 2.29 4.67 7.22
N LEU A 41 1.49 5.65 7.65
CA LEU A 41 1.81 7.07 7.48
C LEU A 41 2.93 7.54 8.41
N GLU A 42 2.97 7.04 9.64
CA GLU A 42 4.08 7.28 10.57
C GLU A 42 5.40 6.76 10.00
N GLU A 43 5.38 5.56 9.41
CA GLU A 43 6.59 4.92 8.90
C GLU A 43 7.03 5.43 7.52
N PHE A 44 6.09 5.62 6.58
CA PHE A 44 6.42 5.93 5.19
C PHE A 44 6.07 7.35 4.76
N GLY A 45 5.20 8.04 5.51
CA GLY A 45 4.68 9.36 5.18
C GLY A 45 4.25 9.49 3.71
N GLU A 46 4.84 10.46 3.02
CA GLU A 46 4.57 10.75 1.61
C GLU A 46 4.88 9.60 0.65
N ALA A 47 5.76 8.67 1.01
CA ALA A 47 6.11 7.53 0.15
C ALA A 47 4.93 6.54 0.03
N LEU A 48 4.00 6.56 0.99
CA LEU A 48 2.78 5.77 0.97
C LEU A 48 1.83 6.17 -0.18
N ILE A 49 1.99 7.37 -0.75
CA ILE A 49 1.17 7.83 -1.88
C ILE A 49 1.78 7.40 -3.21
N ASN A 50 0.98 6.67 -3.99
CA ASN A 50 1.32 6.26 -5.34
C ASN A 50 1.09 7.39 -6.36
N ARG A 51 2.07 8.29 -6.44
CA ARG A 51 2.11 9.38 -7.42
C ARG A 51 2.18 8.93 -8.89
N ARG A 52 2.31 7.62 -9.15
CA ARG A 52 2.31 7.04 -10.50
C ARG A 52 0.99 6.36 -10.86
N SER A 53 0.00 6.36 -9.96
CA SER A 53 -1.32 5.75 -10.20
C SER A 53 -2.17 6.59 -11.15
N THR A 54 -3.18 5.98 -11.77
CA THR A 54 -4.18 6.70 -12.58
C THR A 54 -4.97 7.67 -11.71
N THR A 55 -5.42 7.24 -10.53
CA THR A 55 -6.11 8.08 -9.55
C THR A 55 -5.33 9.35 -9.23
N TRP A 56 -4.01 9.26 -9.01
CA TRP A 56 -3.19 10.45 -8.78
C TRP A 56 -3.16 11.42 -9.98
N ARG A 57 -3.13 10.89 -11.21
CA ARG A 57 -3.15 11.71 -12.42
C ARG A 57 -4.49 12.40 -12.65
N GLU A 58 -5.57 11.83 -12.13
CA GLU A 58 -6.94 12.38 -12.21
C GLU A 58 -7.17 13.50 -11.20
N LEU A 59 -6.43 13.52 -10.07
CA LEU A 59 -6.48 14.61 -9.10
C LEU A 59 -5.98 15.93 -9.71
N ASP A 60 -6.62 17.03 -9.33
CA ASP A 60 -6.17 18.38 -9.66
C ASP A 60 -4.99 18.84 -8.78
N ALA A 61 -4.50 20.06 -9.02
CA ALA A 61 -3.35 20.60 -8.29
C ALA A 61 -3.65 20.82 -6.80
N ALA A 62 -4.84 21.33 -6.46
CA ALA A 62 -5.23 21.62 -5.08
C ALA A 62 -5.44 20.32 -4.28
N GLU A 63 -6.01 19.29 -4.91
CA GLU A 63 -6.15 17.97 -4.31
C GLU A 63 -4.79 17.35 -4.01
N ARG A 64 -3.82 17.46 -4.91
CA ARG A 64 -2.47 16.91 -4.73
C ARG A 64 -1.66 17.57 -3.61
N GLU A 65 -2.07 18.76 -3.15
CA GLU A 65 -1.46 19.48 -2.03
C GLU A 65 -2.05 19.07 -0.66
N ARG A 66 -3.13 18.27 -0.66
CA ARG A 66 -3.74 17.77 0.58
C ARG A 66 -2.81 16.78 1.31
N ALA A 67 -3.02 16.66 2.61
CA ALA A 67 -2.25 15.74 3.43
C ALA A 67 -2.46 14.28 2.98
N PRO A 68 -1.41 13.42 3.02
CA PRO A 68 -1.53 12.00 2.69
C PRO A 68 -2.65 11.27 3.44
N GLN A 69 -2.92 11.65 4.69
CA GLN A 69 -4.03 11.09 5.46
C GLN A 69 -5.38 11.34 4.82
N ASP A 70 -5.63 12.58 4.39
CA ASP A 70 -6.90 12.97 3.79
C ASP A 70 -7.06 12.31 2.42
N LEU A 71 -5.98 12.31 1.62
CA LEU A 71 -5.93 11.65 0.32
C LEU A 71 -6.22 10.15 0.40
N LEU A 72 -5.67 9.45 1.40
CA LEU A 72 -5.89 8.00 1.57
C LEU A 72 -7.26 7.68 2.18
N SER A 73 -7.85 8.61 2.92
CA SER A 73 -9.21 8.47 3.44
C SER A 73 -10.23 8.57 2.30
N ASP A 74 -10.07 9.54 1.40
CA ASP A 74 -10.96 9.76 0.26
C ASP A 74 -10.69 8.79 -0.89
N HIS A 75 -9.42 8.44 -1.10
CA HIS A 75 -8.97 7.59 -2.20
C HIS A 75 -8.01 6.50 -1.72
N PRO A 76 -8.49 5.43 -1.05
CA PRO A 76 -7.64 4.35 -0.56
C PRO A 76 -6.74 3.71 -1.63
N VAL A 77 -7.18 3.73 -2.89
CA VAL A 77 -6.43 3.21 -4.04
C VAL A 77 -5.18 4.03 -4.41
N LEU A 78 -5.00 5.23 -3.82
CA LEU A 78 -3.77 6.00 -3.90
C LEU A 78 -2.64 5.38 -3.08
N MET A 79 -2.92 4.45 -2.16
CA MET A 79 -1.86 3.75 -1.44
C MET A 79 -0.90 3.10 -2.44
N LYS A 80 0.40 3.24 -2.18
CA LYS A 80 1.46 2.50 -2.87
C LYS A 80 1.38 1.04 -2.50
N ARG A 81 1.51 0.18 -3.51
CA ARG A 81 1.14 -1.24 -3.44
C ARG A 81 2.26 -2.16 -3.92
N PRO A 82 2.38 -3.36 -3.33
CA PRO A 82 1.68 -3.79 -2.11
C PRO A 82 2.15 -3.02 -0.87
N LEU A 83 1.31 -2.91 0.16
CA LEU A 83 1.76 -2.68 1.54
C LEU A 83 1.69 -4.05 2.21
N ILE A 84 2.76 -4.47 2.88
CA ILE A 84 2.88 -5.80 3.48
C ILE A 84 3.11 -5.62 4.96
N GLU A 85 2.35 -6.34 5.77
CA GLU A 85 2.55 -6.48 7.20
C GLU A 85 3.05 -7.91 7.44
N ASP A 86 4.26 -8.07 7.98
CA ASP A 86 4.84 -9.38 8.27
C ASP A 86 4.25 -10.00 9.55
N ASP A 87 4.83 -11.10 10.04
CA ASP A 87 4.35 -11.79 11.25
C ASP A 87 4.81 -11.11 12.55
N GLU A 88 5.75 -10.17 12.48
CA GLU A 88 6.26 -9.37 13.60
C GLU A 88 5.64 -7.96 13.61
N ASP A 89 4.53 -7.78 12.86
CA ASP A 89 3.86 -6.51 12.60
C ASP A 89 4.73 -5.46 11.88
N GLY A 90 5.88 -5.84 11.30
CA GLY A 90 6.70 -4.95 10.48
C GLY A 90 6.01 -4.58 9.16
N LEU A 91 6.09 -3.30 8.76
CA LEU A 91 5.50 -2.84 7.50
C LEU A 91 6.55 -2.73 6.39
N HIS A 92 6.16 -3.11 5.18
CA HIS A 92 7.02 -3.04 4.00
C HIS A 92 6.25 -2.47 2.81
N LEU A 93 6.88 -1.52 2.10
CA LEU A 93 6.21 -0.77 1.05
C LEU A 93 6.73 -1.10 -0.35
N GLY A 94 5.85 -1.66 -1.17
CA GLY A 94 6.14 -2.05 -2.54
C GLY A 94 6.68 -3.48 -2.64
N TRP A 95 7.29 -3.78 -3.78
CA TRP A 95 7.87 -5.10 -4.06
C TRP A 95 9.24 -4.95 -4.72
N THR A 96 10.09 -4.14 -4.10
CA THR A 96 11.47 -3.89 -4.58
C THR A 96 12.39 -5.05 -4.18
N LYS A 97 13.66 -4.99 -4.59
CA LYS A 97 14.63 -6.04 -4.25
C LYS A 97 15.01 -6.00 -2.77
N GLU A 98 15.01 -4.81 -2.20
CA GLU A 98 15.26 -4.56 -0.78
C GLU A 98 14.14 -5.16 0.07
N VAL A 99 12.87 -4.93 -0.31
CA VAL A 99 11.71 -5.53 0.37
C VAL A 99 11.70 -7.05 0.24
N GLN A 100 12.02 -7.59 -0.95
CA GLN A 100 12.15 -9.04 -1.15
C GLN A 100 13.20 -9.65 -0.21
N ALA A 101 14.40 -9.05 -0.15
CA ALA A 101 15.47 -9.51 0.71
C ALA A 101 15.11 -9.41 2.20
N ALA A 102 14.47 -8.32 2.62
CA ALA A 102 14.00 -8.14 4.01
C ALA A 102 12.98 -9.20 4.42
N LEU A 103 12.16 -9.67 3.48
CA LEU A 103 11.16 -10.71 3.70
C LEU A 103 11.65 -12.13 3.36
N GLY A 104 12.96 -12.30 3.08
CA GLY A 104 13.58 -13.60 2.84
C GLY A 104 13.24 -14.26 1.51
N VAL A 105 12.96 -13.48 0.46
CA VAL A 105 12.62 -13.93 -0.91
C VAL A 105 13.65 -13.50 -1.95
#